data_AF-A0A7S2R2I1-F1
#
_entry.id   AF-A0A7S2R2I1-F1
#
_cell.length_a   1.000
_cell.length_b   1.000
_cell.length_c   1.000
_cell.angle_alpha   90.00
_cell.angle_beta   90.00
_cell.angle_gamma   90.00
#
_symmetry.space_group_name_H-M   'P 1'
#
loop_
_entity.id
_entity.type
_entity.pdbx_description
1 polymer ?
#
loop_
_entity_poly.entity_id
_entity_poly.type
_entity_poly.pdbx_seq_one_letter_code
_entity_poly.pdbx_strand_id
1 'polypeptide(L)'
;RKARTKKVQYAEYESVSDCHGRYAAGDKSLIRGKMRVVPGGSLGFLCCDRGMYTRDVIILSELERNRALDGDIVYVQVIGPTEQDNGCINNDNENKEDDPQEAEENNNNNDNNNNATLSD
;
A
#
# COMPACT_ATOMS: atom_id res chain seq x y z
N ARG A 1 40.38 -1.77 6.64
CA ARG A 1 39.23 -1.32 7.46
C ARG A 1 38.22 -2.46 7.48
N LYS A 2 37.99 -3.12 8.62
CA LYS A 2 37.05 -4.26 8.72
C LYS A 2 35.67 -3.68 9.05
N ALA A 3 34.73 -3.73 8.11
CA ALA A 3 33.37 -3.28 8.37
C ALA A 3 32.75 -4.16 9.46
N ARG A 4 32.26 -3.55 10.54
CA ARG A 4 31.52 -4.25 11.60
C ARG A 4 30.10 -4.46 11.10
N THR A 5 29.83 -5.61 10.48
CA THR A 5 28.45 -6.02 10.17
C THR A 5 27.74 -6.32 11.48
N LYS A 6 26.68 -5.56 11.79
CA LYS A 6 25.78 -5.91 12.90
C LYS A 6 25.12 -7.24 12.53
N LYS A 7 25.15 -8.20 13.47
CA LYS A 7 24.46 -9.48 13.28
C LYS A 7 22.95 -9.20 13.35
N VAL A 8 22.26 -9.35 12.22
CA VAL A 8 20.80 -9.28 12.17
C VAL A 8 20.24 -10.56 12.80
N GLN A 9 19.33 -10.42 13.76
CA GLN A 9 18.67 -11.53 14.42
C GLN A 9 17.25 -11.65 13.87
N TYR A 10 16.98 -12.76 13.16
CA TYR A 10 15.67 -13.06 12.60
C TYR A 10 14.80 -13.79 13.62
N ALA A 11 13.49 -13.64 13.51
CA ALA A 11 12.52 -14.39 14.28
C ALA A 11 12.56 -15.88 13.92
N GLU A 12 12.23 -16.73 14.89
CA GLU A 12 12.05 -18.16 14.65
C GLU A 12 10.81 -18.41 13.78
N TYR A 13 10.86 -19.47 12.96
CA TYR A 13 9.72 -19.86 12.15
C TYR A 13 8.71 -20.64 12.97
N GLU A 14 7.44 -20.38 12.74
CA GLU A 14 6.36 -21.26 13.18
C GLU A 14 6.43 -22.59 12.40
N SER A 15 5.94 -23.67 13.00
CA SER A 15 6.00 -24.97 12.35
C SER A 15 5.08 -25.01 11.13
N VAL A 16 5.51 -25.68 10.06
CA VAL A 16 4.72 -25.80 8.82
C VAL A 16 3.37 -26.46 9.09
N SER A 17 3.31 -27.43 10.02
CA SER A 17 2.09 -28.12 10.40
C SER A 17 1.07 -27.16 11.03
N ASP A 18 1.52 -26.30 11.93
CA ASP A 18 0.65 -25.34 12.62
C ASP A 18 0.14 -24.27 11.65
N CYS A 19 1.03 -23.72 10.81
CA CYS A 19 0.62 -22.77 9.77
C CYS A 19 -0.41 -23.40 8.82
N HIS A 20 -0.19 -24.65 8.39
CA HIS A 20 -1.12 -25.33 7.50
C HIS A 20 -2.47 -25.58 8.18
N GLY A 21 -2.47 -26.01 9.44
CA GLY A 21 -3.69 -26.23 10.22
C GLY A 21 -4.51 -24.94 10.39
N ARG A 22 -3.87 -23.85 10.79
CA ARG A 22 -4.52 -22.54 10.96
C ARG A 22 -5.06 -22.00 9.64
N TYR A 23 -4.27 -22.13 8.57
CA TYR A 23 -4.70 -21.74 7.24
C TYR A 23 -5.88 -22.59 6.75
N ALA A 24 -5.87 -23.91 6.95
CA ALA A 24 -7.00 -24.78 6.62
C ALA A 24 -8.27 -24.45 7.44
N ALA A 25 -8.11 -24.06 8.70
CA ALA A 25 -9.20 -23.62 9.57
C ALA A 25 -9.80 -22.24 9.19
N GLY A 26 -9.22 -21.55 8.20
CA GLY A 26 -9.73 -20.25 7.75
C GLY A 26 -9.37 -19.09 8.68
N ASP A 27 -8.25 -19.19 9.41
CA ASP A 27 -7.73 -18.08 10.20
C ASP A 27 -7.52 -16.84 9.31
N LYS A 28 -8.31 -15.79 9.55
CA LYS A 28 -8.31 -14.57 8.75
C LYS A 28 -6.99 -13.80 8.84
N SER A 29 -6.22 -14.06 9.89
CA SER A 29 -4.98 -13.35 10.17
C SER A 29 -3.77 -14.01 9.53
N LEU A 30 -3.92 -15.24 9.01
CA LEU A 30 -2.87 -16.00 8.38
C LEU A 30 -3.10 -16.11 6.86
N ILE A 31 -2.15 -15.58 6.10
CA ILE A 31 -2.19 -15.53 4.64
C ILE A 31 -1.13 -16.49 4.10
N ARG A 32 -1.44 -17.15 2.98
CA ARG A 32 -0.46 -17.88 2.19
C ARG A 32 -0.33 -17.25 0.82
N GLY A 33 0.89 -17.18 0.29
CA GLY A 33 1.10 -16.59 -1.01
C GLY A 33 2.50 -16.76 -1.55
N LYS A 34 2.68 -16.31 -2.79
CA LYS A 34 3.99 -16.26 -3.45
C LYS A 34 4.65 -14.91 -3.19
N MET A 35 5.86 -14.95 -2.65
CA MET A 35 6.69 -13.79 -2.39
C MET A 35 7.27 -13.24 -3.71
N ARG A 36 7.25 -11.92 -3.85
CA ARG A 36 7.96 -11.17 -4.90
C ARG A 36 8.85 -10.13 -4.24
N VAL A 37 10.16 -10.21 -4.47
CA VAL A 37 11.12 -9.30 -3.83
C VAL A 37 11.69 -8.34 -4.85
N VAL A 38 11.70 -7.04 -4.53
CA VAL A 38 12.28 -6.03 -5.42
C VAL A 38 13.80 -6.20 -5.48
N PRO A 39 14.42 -6.28 -6.67
CA PRO A 39 15.87 -6.36 -6.80
C PRO A 39 16.57 -5.18 -6.11
N GLY A 40 17.57 -5.47 -5.28
CA GLY A 40 18.33 -4.45 -4.54
C GLY A 40 17.57 -3.78 -3.39
N GLY A 41 16.35 -4.21 -3.07
CA GLY A 41 15.50 -3.61 -2.04
C GLY A 41 15.17 -4.52 -0.85
N SER A 42 14.68 -3.90 0.22
CA SER A 42 14.08 -4.57 1.38
C SER A 42 12.60 -4.92 1.17
N LEU A 43 11.96 -4.30 0.17
CA LEU A 43 10.53 -4.39 -0.07
C LEU A 43 10.16 -5.74 -0.70
N GLY A 44 9.13 -6.37 -0.15
CA GLY A 44 8.50 -7.57 -0.67
C GLY A 44 7.00 -7.37 -0.90
N PHE A 45 6.45 -8.14 -1.83
CA PHE A 45 5.02 -8.22 -2.10
C PHE A 45 4.58 -9.67 -2.03
N LEU A 46 3.45 -9.94 -1.38
CA LEU A 46 2.87 -11.26 -1.29
C LEU A 46 1.61 -11.32 -2.15
N CYS A 47 1.65 -12.15 -3.20
CA CYS A 47 0.50 -12.47 -4.02
C CYS A 47 -0.30 -13.59 -3.32
N CYS A 48 -1.51 -13.27 -2.85
CA CYS A 48 -2.34 -14.16 -2.04
C CYS A 48 -2.99 -15.26 -2.89
N ASP A 49 -3.01 -16.50 -2.41
CA ASP A 49 -3.54 -17.64 -3.16
C ASP A 49 -5.07 -17.83 -3.07
N ARG A 50 -5.70 -17.39 -1.97
CA ARG A 50 -7.15 -17.52 -1.73
C ARG A 50 -8.01 -16.36 -2.20
N GLY A 51 -7.42 -15.35 -2.84
CA GLY A 51 -8.15 -14.12 -3.19
C GLY A 51 -8.76 -13.40 -1.98
N MET A 52 -8.22 -13.63 -0.77
CA MET A 52 -8.67 -12.94 0.45
C MET A 52 -8.44 -11.43 0.38
N TYR A 53 -7.48 -11.01 -0.45
CA TYR A 53 -7.17 -9.62 -0.72
C TYR A 53 -7.17 -9.41 -2.24
N THR A 54 -7.72 -8.27 -2.67
CA THR A 54 -7.75 -7.84 -4.07
C THR A 54 -6.41 -7.28 -4.55
N ARG A 55 -5.55 -6.91 -3.59
CA ARG A 55 -4.20 -6.37 -3.82
C ARG A 55 -3.17 -7.22 -3.10
N ASP A 56 -1.94 -7.11 -3.54
CA ASP A 56 -0.81 -7.75 -2.88
C ASP A 56 -0.55 -7.14 -1.51
N VAL A 57 -0.13 -7.98 -0.57
CA VAL A 57 0.30 -7.53 0.76
C VAL A 57 1.74 -7.04 0.69
N ILE A 58 1.98 -5.82 1.18
CA ILE A 58 3.31 -5.21 1.21
C ILE A 58 4.05 -5.66 2.47
N ILE A 59 5.30 -6.06 2.31
CA ILE A 59 6.23 -6.37 3.41
C ILE A 59 7.37 -5.35 3.34
N LEU A 60 7.41 -4.46 4.34
CA LEU A 60 8.19 -3.22 4.27
C LEU A 60 9.69 -3.45 4.49
N SER A 61 10.05 -4.41 5.34
CA SER A 61 11.43 -4.62 5.75
C SER A 61 11.96 -6.03 5.47
N GLU A 62 13.28 -6.13 5.35
CA GLU A 62 13.99 -7.41 5.24
C GLU A 62 13.77 -8.29 6.49
N LEU A 63 13.58 -7.67 7.66
CA LEU A 63 13.36 -8.38 8.91
C LEU A 63 11.99 -9.07 8.92
N GLU A 64 10.94 -8.37 8.49
CA GLU A 64 9.58 -8.91 8.36
C GLU A 64 9.48 -9.96 7.27
N ARG A 65 10.25 -9.81 6.19
CA ARG A 65 10.39 -10.83 5.15
C ARG A 65 11.01 -12.13 5.69
N ASN A 66 11.71 -12.06 6.83
CA ASN A 66 12.29 -13.19 7.55
C ASN A 66 13.03 -14.18 6.62
N ARG A 67 13.99 -13.66 5.86
CA ARG A 67 14.84 -14.41 4.90
C ARG A 67 14.11 -15.02 3.69
N ALA A 68 12.82 -14.75 3.50
CA ALA A 68 12.13 -15.18 2.28
C ALA A 68 12.74 -14.52 1.03
N LEU A 69 12.82 -15.29 -0.05
CA LEU A 69 13.37 -14.89 -1.34
C LEU A 69 12.27 -14.72 -2.38
N ASP A 70 12.64 -14.14 -3.52
CA ASP A 70 11.74 -14.04 -4.66
C ASP A 70 11.30 -15.44 -5.13
N GLY A 71 9.99 -15.63 -5.24
CA GLY A 71 9.39 -16.89 -5.68
C GLY A 71 9.01 -17.87 -4.57
N ASP A 72 9.42 -17.64 -3.32
CA ASP A 72 9.08 -18.50 -2.20
C ASP A 72 7.58 -18.52 -1.92
N ILE A 73 7.06 -19.68 -1.51
CA ILE A 73 5.71 -19.82 -0.98
C ILE A 73 5.78 -19.73 0.53
N VAL A 74 5.17 -18.69 1.11
CA VAL A 74 5.30 -18.38 2.54
C VAL A 74 3.94 -18.21 3.21
N TYR A 75 3.93 -18.34 4.53
CA TYR A 75 2.83 -17.92 5.39
C TYR A 75 3.17 -16.58 6.03
N VAL A 76 2.22 -15.64 6.02
CA VAL A 76 2.37 -14.30 6.60
C VAL A 76 1.25 -14.05 7.58
N GLN A 77 1.62 -13.61 8.78
CA GLN A 77 0.70 -13.22 9.83
C GLN A 77 0.46 -11.71 9.76
N VAL A 78 -0.79 -11.28 9.60
CA VAL A 78 -1.17 -9.87 9.72
C VAL A 78 -1.21 -9.50 11.19
N ILE A 79 -0.47 -8.46 11.58
CA ILE A 79 -0.44 -7.93 12.94
C ILE A 79 -1.27 -6.65 12.95
N GLY A 80 -2.38 -6.66 13.70
CA GLY A 80 -3.28 -5.51 13.83
C GLY A 80 -4.65 -5.74 13.18
N PRO A 81 -5.53 -4.73 13.21
CA PRO A 81 -6.86 -4.83 12.62
C PRO A 81 -6.75 -5.11 11.12
N THR A 82 -7.39 -6.18 10.67
CA THR A 82 -7.61 -6.45 9.25
C THR A 82 -8.83 -5.65 8.82
N GLU A 83 -8.62 -4.36 8.53
CA GLU A 83 -9.63 -3.63 7.77
C GLU A 83 -9.68 -4.29 6.38
N GLN A 84 -10.72 -5.09 6.14
CA GLN A 84 -11.07 -5.56 4.81
C GLN A 84 -11.61 -4.34 4.06
N ASP A 85 -10.71 -3.41 3.74
CA ASP A 85 -11.09 -2.18 3.10
C ASP A 85 -11.41 -2.48 1.63
N ASN A 86 -12.70 -2.41 1.30
CA ASN A 86 -13.16 -2.26 -0.08
C ASN A 86 -12.79 -0.86 -0.65
N GLY A 87 -12.03 -0.05 0.09
CA GLY A 87 -11.52 1.26 -0.27
C GLY A 87 -10.13 1.24 -0.92
N CYS A 88 -9.99 2.01 -1.99
CA CYS A 88 -8.73 2.49 -2.50
C CYS A 88 -8.08 3.47 -1.52
N ILE A 89 -6.93 3.09 -0.97
CA ILE A 89 -5.98 4.06 -0.41
C ILE A 89 -5.42 4.84 -1.61
N ASN A 90 -6.01 6.01 -1.88
CA ASN A 90 -5.38 7.02 -2.71
C ASN A 90 -4.21 7.57 -1.89
N ASN A 91 -2.99 7.37 -2.37
CA ASN A 91 -1.86 8.14 -1.89
C ASN A 91 -2.07 9.59 -2.36
N ASP A 92 -2.75 10.39 -1.55
CA ASP A 92 -2.78 11.84 -1.71
C ASP A 92 -1.38 12.36 -1.37
N ASN A 93 -0.54 12.35 -2.41
CA ASN A 93 0.74 13.01 -2.44
C ASN A 93 0.43 14.52 -2.49
N GLU A 94 0.24 15.15 -1.32
CA GLU A 94 0.08 16.60 -1.18
C GLU A 94 1.37 17.30 -1.64
N ASN A 95 1.50 17.52 -2.95
CA ASN A 95 2.31 18.61 -3.49
C ASN A 95 1.62 19.92 -3.09
N LYS A 96 2.07 20.52 -1.98
CA LYS A 96 1.78 21.93 -1.69
C LYS A 96 2.66 22.79 -2.59
N GLU A 97 2.12 23.15 -3.74
CA GLU A 97 2.58 24.31 -4.50
C GLU A 97 1.94 25.54 -3.84
N ASP A 98 2.77 26.41 -3.25
CA ASP A 98 2.35 27.69 -2.67
C ASP A 98 2.02 28.68 -3.80
N ASP A 99 0.73 28.93 -4.00
CA ASP A 99 0.18 29.93 -4.94
C ASP A 99 0.37 31.37 -4.37
N PRO A 100 0.81 32.34 -5.19
CA PRO A 100 0.90 33.75 -4.78
C PRO A 100 -0.48 34.44 -4.76
N GLN A 101 -0.73 35.22 -3.70
CA GLN A 101 -1.98 35.95 -3.45
C GLN A 101 -2.23 37.06 -4.48
N GLU A 102 -3.27 36.91 -5.30
CA GLU A 102 -3.92 38.02 -6.01
C GLU A 102 -4.84 38.79 -5.06
N ALA A 103 -4.64 40.11 -4.97
CA ALA A 103 -5.58 41.05 -4.38
C ALA A 103 -6.41 41.67 -5.52
N GLU A 104 -7.65 41.25 -5.68
CA GLU A 104 -8.63 41.96 -6.52
C GLU A 104 -9.41 42.97 -5.68
N GLU A 105 -9.21 44.26 -5.99
CA GLU A 105 -10.06 45.36 -5.55
C GLU A 105 -11.27 45.50 -6.49
N ASN A 106 -12.45 45.44 -5.88
CA ASN A 106 -13.76 45.80 -6.43
C ASN A 106 -13.74 47.03 -7.37
N ASN A 107 -14.52 46.97 -8.45
CA ASN A 107 -15.54 48.01 -8.68
C ASN A 107 -16.62 47.58 -9.69
N ASN A 108 -17.86 47.65 -9.20
CA ASN A 108 -19.12 47.61 -9.95
C ASN A 108 -19.13 48.62 -11.10
N ASN A 109 -19.69 48.24 -12.25
CA ASN A 109 -20.65 49.10 -12.93
C ASN A 109 -21.65 48.31 -13.77
N ASN A 110 -22.89 48.48 -13.34
CA ASN A 110 -24.16 48.18 -13.97
C ASN A 110 -24.26 48.89 -15.32
N ASP A 111 -24.74 48.22 -16.38
CA ASP A 111 -25.70 48.84 -17.30
C ASP A 111 -26.29 47.83 -18.31
N ASN A 112 -27.61 47.90 -18.40
CA ASN A 112 -28.51 47.22 -19.32
C ASN A 112 -28.08 47.33 -20.78
N ASN A 113 -28.33 46.28 -21.59
CA ASN A 113 -29.28 46.43 -22.69
C ASN A 113 -29.72 45.11 -23.35
N ASN A 114 -31.03 45.07 -23.55
CA ASN A 114 -31.80 44.09 -24.32
C ASN A 114 -31.38 44.05 -25.80
N ASN A 115 -31.53 42.90 -26.46
CA ASN A 115 -32.61 42.64 -27.43
C ASN A 115 -32.27 41.56 -28.49
N ALA A 116 -33.24 40.65 -28.66
CA ALA A 116 -33.72 39.92 -29.85
C ALA A 116 -32.77 39.37 -30.94
N THR A 117 -32.90 38.05 -31.14
CA THR A 117 -33.31 37.36 -32.39
C THR A 117 -33.39 38.18 -33.69
N LEU A 118 -32.74 37.71 -34.75
CA LEU A 118 -33.41 37.08 -35.91
C LEU A 118 -32.37 36.43 -36.86
N SER A 119 -32.83 35.42 -37.59
CA SER A 119 -32.14 34.57 -38.56
C SER A 119 -32.01 35.18 -39.97
N ASP A 120 -31.15 34.51 -40.75
CA ASP A 120 -30.80 34.60 -42.18
C ASP A 120 -29.73 35.62 -42.62
#